data_AF-A0A7V8E2Z8-F1
#
_entry.id   AF-A0A7V8E2Z8-F1
#
_cell.length_a   1.000
_cell.length_b   1.000
_cell.length_c   1.000
_cell.angle_alpha   90.00
_cell.angle_beta   90.00
_cell.angle_gamma   90.00
#
_symmetry.space_group_name_H-M   'P 1'
#
loop_
_entity.id
_entity.type
_entity.pdbx_description
1 polymer ?
#
loop_
_entity_poly.entity_id
_entity_poly.type
_entity_poly.pdbx_seq_one_letter_code
_entity_poly.pdbx_strand_id
1 'polypeptide(L)'
;MPALRLLTILHISDTHIAEGDGTKGGGRINPASLPRWKRGRAWHGVLSHSTPAMMALAEFAARLREEEGAITVHSGDLTSWGAPGQFVAARAILPEVLRDPKALDLAIPGNHDHWPGTGRVFGRPSSALQQFFSGLPWIRHIPLGPDRILTIAAIDSDADVPPWSNARAWGRGHFQSQLAALDVLLPRRLPGEVRVLLMHHSPSVDKYHLGIVRGSRAALEVFLPRHGFRIILCGHVHRAGGHLQACGHGQVLEVRCGSTTQRDCIPEDGVHVRHGIPQNTLIVHRLEQDDAGTLTWRSELYRHGLKGFEPAGTLAELTKL
;
A
#
# COMPACT_ATOMS: atom_id res chain seq x y z
N MET A 1 -4.88 25.17 22.00
CA MET A 1 -3.42 24.93 21.81
C MET A 1 -3.21 24.15 20.51
N PRO A 2 -2.00 23.96 19.96
CA PRO A 2 -1.84 23.03 18.83
C PRO A 2 -2.31 21.62 19.25
N ALA A 3 -2.99 20.91 18.35
CA ALA A 3 -3.47 19.55 18.62
C ALA A 3 -2.31 18.61 19.00
N LEU A 4 -2.55 17.71 19.96
CA LEU A 4 -1.58 16.70 20.37
C LEU A 4 -1.46 15.63 19.29
N ARG A 5 -0.26 15.42 18.76
CA ARG A 5 0.03 14.34 17.81
C ARG A 5 0.24 13.02 18.57
N LEU A 6 -0.59 12.03 18.28
CA LEU A 6 -0.54 10.71 18.91
C LEU A 6 0.28 9.70 18.09
N LEU A 7 0.24 9.79 16.76
CA LEU A 7 0.96 8.88 15.87
C LEU A 7 1.16 9.51 14.49
N THR A 8 2.32 9.23 13.89
CA THR A 8 2.59 9.47 12.46
C THR A 8 2.85 8.15 11.74
N ILE A 9 2.22 7.96 10.57
CA ILE A 9 2.42 6.81 9.69
C ILE A 9 2.88 7.31 8.32
N LEU A 10 4.02 6.80 7.85
CA LEU A 10 4.43 6.87 6.46
C LEU A 10 3.78 5.71 5.69
N HIS A 11 2.87 6.03 4.77
CA HIS A 11 2.21 5.07 3.90
C HIS A 11 2.84 5.09 2.52
N ILE A 12 3.43 3.96 2.15
CA ILE A 12 4.03 3.70 0.83
C ILE A 12 3.36 2.49 0.18
N SER A 13 3.46 2.39 -1.14
CA SER A 13 2.84 1.31 -1.91
C SER A 13 3.50 1.15 -3.27
N ASP A 14 3.31 -0.01 -3.89
CA ASP A 14 3.65 -0.28 -5.29
C ASP A 14 5.11 0.13 -5.59
N THR A 15 6.04 -0.34 -4.75
CA THR A 15 7.48 -0.05 -4.88
C THR A 15 8.11 -0.82 -6.02
N HIS A 16 7.56 -1.99 -6.38
CA HIS A 16 8.00 -2.81 -7.50
C HIS A 16 9.53 -3.00 -7.55
N ILE A 17 10.08 -3.55 -6.48
CA ILE A 17 11.49 -3.94 -6.39
C ILE A 17 11.78 -5.02 -7.44
N ALA A 18 12.90 -4.86 -8.16
CA ALA A 18 13.35 -5.79 -9.19
C ALA A 18 14.65 -6.52 -8.79
N GLU A 19 14.99 -7.57 -9.54
CA GLU A 19 16.22 -8.34 -9.30
C GLU A 19 17.45 -7.61 -9.84
N GLY A 20 18.60 -7.85 -9.21
CA GLY A 20 19.90 -7.34 -9.67
C GLY A 20 20.20 -5.90 -9.26
N ASP A 21 19.33 -5.28 -8.49
CA ASP A 21 19.52 -3.94 -7.95
C ASP A 21 20.21 -4.03 -6.59
N GLY A 22 21.50 -3.69 -6.54
CA GLY A 22 21.99 -3.04 -5.34
C GLY A 22 21.32 -1.68 -5.17
N THR A 23 21.53 -0.98 -4.04
CA THR A 23 20.96 0.35 -3.76
C THR A 23 21.29 1.45 -4.80
N LYS A 24 22.17 1.16 -5.76
CA LYS A 24 22.70 2.10 -6.77
C LYS A 24 22.22 1.85 -8.19
N GLY A 25 21.51 0.75 -8.46
CA GLY A 25 20.99 0.40 -9.79
C GLY A 25 19.48 0.55 -9.83
N GLY A 26 18.93 1.17 -10.89
CA GLY A 26 17.49 1.13 -11.11
C GLY A 26 17.11 -0.18 -11.77
N GLY A 27 16.05 -0.83 -11.29
CA GLY A 27 15.57 -2.12 -11.78
C GLY A 27 15.65 -2.31 -13.28
N ARG A 28 16.34 -3.37 -13.72
CA ARG A 28 16.35 -3.77 -15.12
C ARG A 28 14.91 -3.95 -15.57
N ILE A 29 14.49 -3.13 -16.53
CA ILE A 29 13.20 -3.31 -17.20
C ILE A 29 13.31 -4.60 -17.99
N ASN A 30 12.39 -5.52 -17.77
CA ASN A 30 12.31 -6.73 -18.58
C ASN A 30 11.97 -6.33 -20.03
N PRO A 31 12.83 -6.56 -21.04
CA PRO A 31 12.53 -6.15 -22.40
C PRO A 31 11.22 -6.76 -22.94
N ALA A 32 10.85 -7.95 -22.46
CA ALA A 32 9.60 -8.60 -22.82
C ALA A 32 8.34 -7.91 -22.24
N SER A 33 8.50 -7.02 -21.25
CA SER A 33 7.40 -6.24 -20.66
C SER A 33 7.14 -4.92 -21.37
N LEU A 34 8.12 -4.36 -22.11
CA LEU A 34 7.99 -3.10 -22.84
C LEU A 34 6.82 -3.07 -23.84
N PRO A 35 6.59 -4.10 -24.68
CA PRO A 35 5.42 -4.11 -25.58
C PRO A 35 4.09 -4.17 -24.83
N ARG A 36 4.05 -4.71 -23.60
CA ARG A 36 2.82 -4.81 -22.79
C ARG A 36 2.50 -3.49 -22.12
N TRP A 37 3.53 -2.79 -21.64
CA TRP A 37 3.37 -1.44 -21.10
C TRP A 37 2.73 -0.49 -22.12
N LYS A 38 3.17 -0.54 -23.40
CA LYS A 38 2.56 0.26 -24.49
C LYS A 38 1.08 -0.05 -24.73
N ARG A 39 0.58 -1.21 -24.28
CA ARG A 39 -0.83 -1.62 -24.47
C ARG A 39 -1.79 -1.04 -23.43
N GLY A 40 -1.29 -0.43 -22.35
CA GLY A 40 -2.16 0.32 -21.45
C GLY A 40 -1.69 0.42 -20.01
N ARG A 41 -2.40 1.27 -19.25
CA ARG A 41 -2.06 1.70 -17.90
C ARG A 41 -2.02 0.60 -16.84
N ALA A 42 -2.67 -0.54 -17.08
CA ALA A 42 -2.70 -1.67 -16.16
C ALA A 42 -1.35 -2.40 -16.03
N TRP A 43 -0.37 -2.06 -16.87
CA TRP A 43 0.94 -2.73 -16.92
C TRP A 43 2.07 -1.85 -16.40
N HIS A 44 1.76 -0.80 -15.64
CA HIS A 44 2.77 0.10 -15.11
C HIS A 44 3.73 -0.60 -14.13
N GLY A 45 3.25 -1.51 -13.27
CA GLY A 45 4.07 -2.17 -12.26
C GLY A 45 5.26 -3.00 -12.78
N VAL A 46 5.28 -3.33 -14.08
CA VAL A 46 6.42 -4.04 -14.70
C VAL A 46 7.63 -3.15 -15.01
N LEU A 47 7.51 -1.84 -14.79
CA LEU A 47 8.58 -0.86 -15.03
C LEU A 47 9.64 -0.85 -13.93
N SER A 48 9.38 -1.54 -12.80
CA SER A 48 10.27 -1.59 -11.64
C SER A 48 10.48 -0.22 -10.98
N HIS A 49 11.29 -0.19 -9.93
CA HIS A 49 11.60 1.04 -9.21
C HIS A 49 12.62 1.95 -9.91
N SER A 50 12.64 3.20 -9.46
CA SER A 50 13.46 4.33 -9.90
C SER A 50 14.43 4.69 -8.78
N THR A 51 15.73 4.63 -9.04
CA THR A 51 16.76 5.00 -8.04
C THR A 51 16.60 6.42 -7.51
N PRO A 52 16.34 7.46 -8.35
CA PRO A 52 16.05 8.80 -7.82
C PRO A 52 14.89 8.82 -6.83
N ALA A 53 13.80 8.11 -7.12
CA ALA A 53 12.64 8.05 -6.21
C ALA A 53 12.95 7.27 -4.92
N MET A 54 13.76 6.21 -5.00
CA MET A 54 14.24 5.48 -3.82
C MET A 54 15.12 6.35 -2.92
N MET A 55 16.03 7.15 -3.50
CA MET A 55 16.87 8.09 -2.75
C MET A 55 16.03 9.19 -2.09
N ALA A 56 15.08 9.77 -2.84
CA ALA A 56 14.13 10.74 -2.29
C ALA A 56 13.28 10.16 -1.15
N LEU A 57 12.88 8.89 -1.26
CA LEU A 57 12.16 8.18 -0.19
C LEU A 57 13.06 8.02 1.05
N ALA A 58 14.34 7.68 0.86
CA ALA A 58 15.27 7.51 1.97
C ALA A 58 15.45 8.80 2.77
N GLU A 59 15.68 9.92 2.07
CA GLU A 59 15.84 11.24 2.70
C GLU A 59 14.54 11.67 3.41
N PHE A 60 13.39 11.48 2.77
CA PHE A 60 12.09 11.82 3.34
C PHE A 60 11.78 11.00 4.60
N ALA A 61 11.94 9.67 4.52
CA ALA A 61 11.64 8.76 5.62
C ALA A 61 12.57 9.00 6.82
N ALA A 62 13.86 9.25 6.57
CA ALA A 62 14.82 9.57 7.62
C ALA A 62 14.39 10.83 8.40
N ARG A 63 14.07 11.92 7.68
CA ARG A 63 13.62 13.17 8.29
C ARG A 63 12.31 12.99 9.05
N LEU A 64 11.29 12.38 8.44
CA LEU A 64 9.98 12.20 9.09
C LEU A 64 10.07 11.34 10.35
N ARG A 65 10.97 10.35 10.38
CA ARG A 65 11.22 9.54 11.57
C ARG A 65 11.93 10.31 12.66
N GLU A 66 12.93 11.11 12.32
CA GLU A 66 13.65 11.96 13.28
C GLU A 66 12.73 13.03 13.88
N GLU A 67 11.91 13.67 13.05
CA GLU A 67 11.02 14.76 13.46
C GLU A 67 9.74 14.28 14.16
N GLU A 68 9.18 13.14 13.74
CA GLU A 68 7.84 12.71 14.16
C GLU A 68 7.75 11.26 14.68
N GLY A 69 8.85 10.52 14.74
CA GLY A 69 8.84 9.12 15.20
C GLY A 69 7.98 8.21 14.31
N ALA A 70 7.86 8.53 13.02
CA ALA A 70 6.93 7.85 12.13
C ALA A 70 7.22 6.35 11.97
N ILE A 71 6.16 5.55 11.95
CA ILE A 71 6.20 4.14 11.53
C ILE A 71 5.86 4.01 10.05
N THR A 72 6.26 2.91 9.41
CA THR A 72 5.97 2.69 7.97
C THR A 72 4.92 1.61 7.77
N VAL A 73 4.00 1.83 6.82
CA VAL A 73 3.05 0.85 6.31
C VAL A 73 3.26 0.69 4.80
N HIS A 74 3.31 -0.55 4.31
CA HIS A 74 3.46 -0.86 2.88
C HIS A 74 2.25 -1.64 2.35
N SER A 75 1.41 -1.00 1.53
CA SER A 75 0.11 -1.55 1.12
C SER A 75 0.15 -2.38 -0.18
N GLY A 76 1.14 -3.25 -0.35
CA GLY A 76 1.21 -4.20 -1.46
C GLY A 76 2.06 -3.77 -2.66
N ASP A 77 2.23 -4.73 -3.57
CA ASP A 77 3.07 -4.65 -4.77
C ASP A 77 4.52 -4.27 -4.46
N LEU A 78 5.08 -5.07 -3.56
CA LEU A 78 6.47 -4.94 -3.14
C LEU A 78 7.42 -5.27 -4.29
N THR A 79 7.09 -6.30 -5.07
CA THR A 79 7.89 -6.82 -6.18
C THR A 79 7.26 -6.48 -7.52
N SER A 80 8.05 -6.48 -8.60
CA SER A 80 7.50 -6.25 -9.94
C SER A 80 6.77 -7.47 -10.52
N TRP A 81 7.12 -8.70 -10.11
CA TRP A 81 6.50 -9.94 -10.62
C TRP A 81 6.69 -11.18 -9.72
N GLY A 82 6.89 -11.00 -8.41
CA GLY A 82 6.89 -12.09 -7.44
C GLY A 82 8.08 -13.05 -7.55
N ALA A 83 9.21 -12.64 -8.13
CA ALA A 83 10.38 -13.51 -8.22
C ALA A 83 11.09 -13.63 -6.85
N PRO A 84 11.62 -14.81 -6.49
CA PRO A 84 12.34 -14.99 -5.23
C PRO A 84 13.45 -13.96 -5.01
N GLY A 85 14.20 -13.60 -6.05
CA GLY A 85 15.25 -12.59 -5.95
C GLY A 85 14.72 -11.18 -5.63
N GLN A 86 13.50 -10.84 -6.05
CA GLN A 86 12.87 -9.55 -5.75
C GLN A 86 12.50 -9.44 -4.27
N PHE A 87 11.98 -10.52 -3.69
CA PHE A 87 11.70 -10.58 -2.26
C PHE A 87 12.98 -10.47 -1.42
N VAL A 88 14.06 -11.15 -1.83
CA VAL A 88 15.38 -11.02 -1.19
C VAL A 88 15.89 -9.58 -1.28
N ALA A 89 15.82 -8.97 -2.47
CA ALA A 89 16.22 -7.58 -2.69
C ALA A 89 15.39 -6.62 -1.83
N ALA A 90 14.08 -6.81 -1.75
CA ALA A 90 13.21 -5.99 -0.91
C ALA A 90 13.54 -6.08 0.58
N ARG A 91 13.87 -7.28 1.11
CA ARG A 91 14.31 -7.44 2.51
C ARG A 91 15.61 -6.72 2.80
N ALA A 92 16.51 -6.60 1.82
CA ALA A 92 17.77 -5.89 1.98
C ALA A 92 17.60 -4.38 1.85
N ILE A 93 16.94 -3.93 0.78
CA ILE A 93 16.91 -2.52 0.36
C ILE A 93 15.98 -1.68 1.24
N LEU A 94 14.75 -2.13 1.51
CA LEU A 94 13.75 -1.26 2.13
C LEU A 94 14.08 -0.91 3.59
N PRO A 95 14.53 -1.83 4.45
CA PRO A 95 14.97 -1.47 5.79
C PRO A 95 16.12 -0.46 5.80
N GLU A 96 17.07 -0.58 4.85
CA GLU A 96 18.18 0.35 4.71
C GLU A 96 17.69 1.74 4.26
N VAL A 97 16.90 1.79 3.19
CA VAL A 97 16.32 3.02 2.62
C VAL A 97 15.47 3.75 3.66
N LEU A 98 14.58 3.04 4.35
CA LEU A 98 13.66 3.62 5.33
C LEU A 98 14.31 3.86 6.69
N ARG A 99 15.59 3.45 6.85
CA ARG A 99 16.35 3.47 8.10
C ARG A 99 15.57 2.84 9.25
N ASP A 100 14.95 1.70 8.97
CA ASP A 100 14.06 1.00 9.89
C ASP A 100 14.13 -0.51 9.69
N PRO A 101 14.75 -1.26 10.62
CA PRO A 101 14.81 -2.72 10.53
C PRO A 101 13.42 -3.38 10.53
N LYS A 102 12.37 -2.67 10.97
CA LYS A 102 10.98 -3.12 11.05
C LYS A 102 10.10 -2.53 9.94
N ALA A 103 10.68 -1.90 8.93
CA ALA A 103 9.94 -1.27 7.83
C ALA A 103 8.93 -2.19 7.13
N LEU A 104 9.16 -3.50 7.20
CA LEU A 104 8.35 -4.53 6.54
C LEU A 104 7.39 -5.26 7.51
N ASP A 105 7.39 -4.93 8.81
CA ASP A 105 6.52 -5.58 9.80
C ASP A 105 5.02 -5.27 9.54
N LEU A 106 4.74 -4.14 8.90
CA LEU A 106 3.40 -3.69 8.50
C LEU A 106 3.24 -3.67 6.97
N ALA A 107 3.83 -4.66 6.30
CA ALA A 107 3.68 -4.87 4.86
C ALA A 107 2.64 -5.97 4.56
N ILE A 108 1.93 -5.80 3.46
CA ILE A 108 1.06 -6.82 2.85
C ILE A 108 1.48 -7.05 1.40
N PRO A 109 1.09 -8.19 0.78
CA PRO A 109 1.27 -8.40 -0.65
C PRO A 109 0.25 -7.61 -1.48
N GLY A 110 0.63 -7.34 -2.73
CA GLY A 110 -0.30 -6.97 -3.80
C GLY A 110 -0.36 -8.03 -4.90
N ASN A 111 -1.05 -7.74 -6.00
CA ASN A 111 -1.26 -8.71 -7.05
C ASN A 111 0.02 -9.05 -7.84
N HIS A 112 1.02 -8.16 -7.90
CA HIS A 112 2.31 -8.44 -8.53
C HIS A 112 3.16 -9.41 -7.71
N ASP A 113 3.03 -9.40 -6.39
CA ASP A 113 3.72 -10.33 -5.50
C ASP A 113 3.24 -11.78 -5.69
N HIS A 114 2.00 -11.95 -6.15
CA HIS A 114 1.38 -13.24 -6.46
C HIS A 114 1.73 -13.81 -7.84
N TRP A 115 2.54 -13.12 -8.63
CA TRP A 115 2.96 -13.65 -9.94
C TRP A 115 3.92 -14.83 -9.76
N PRO A 116 4.05 -15.70 -10.79
CA PRO A 116 4.88 -16.91 -10.73
C PRO A 116 6.39 -16.67 -10.64
N GLY A 117 6.86 -15.45 -10.43
CA GLY A 117 8.29 -15.11 -10.48
C GLY A 117 8.86 -15.03 -11.90
N THR A 118 8.00 -15.20 -12.90
CA THR A 118 8.31 -14.91 -14.29
C THR A 118 7.51 -13.67 -14.67
N GLY A 119 7.97 -12.81 -15.57
CA GLY A 119 7.22 -11.61 -16.01
C GLY A 119 5.88 -11.91 -16.73
N ARG A 120 5.28 -13.08 -16.51
CA ARG A 120 3.97 -13.53 -16.95
C ARG A 120 3.01 -13.46 -15.76
N VAL A 121 1.79 -12.98 -16.00
CA VAL A 121 0.76 -12.84 -14.94
C VAL A 121 0.13 -14.18 -14.57
N PHE A 122 -0.02 -15.07 -15.54
CA PHE A 122 -0.64 -16.38 -15.33
C PHE A 122 0.35 -17.38 -14.76
N GLY A 123 -0.07 -18.05 -13.69
CA GLY A 123 0.73 -19.06 -13.01
C GLY A 123 0.57 -18.95 -11.50
N ARG A 124 0.86 -20.05 -10.81
CA ARG A 124 0.83 -20.08 -9.34
C ARG A 124 1.87 -19.11 -8.77
N PRO A 125 1.59 -18.45 -7.64
CA PRO A 125 2.59 -17.65 -6.94
C PRO A 125 3.86 -18.44 -6.67
N SER A 126 5.01 -17.76 -6.67
CA SER A 126 6.26 -18.38 -6.21
C SER A 126 6.17 -18.75 -4.73
N SER A 127 6.89 -19.78 -4.29
CA SER A 127 6.95 -20.15 -2.87
C SER A 127 7.54 -19.04 -1.99
N ALA A 128 8.28 -18.11 -2.59
CA ALA A 128 8.87 -16.96 -1.88
C ALA A 128 7.79 -16.01 -1.34
N LEU A 129 6.62 -15.91 -1.98
CA LEU A 129 5.50 -15.10 -1.47
C LEU A 129 5.10 -15.55 -0.05
N GLN A 130 4.85 -16.84 0.14
CA GLN A 130 4.42 -17.38 1.44
C GLN A 130 5.51 -17.26 2.51
N GLN A 131 6.78 -17.41 2.12
CA GLN A 131 7.93 -17.21 3.00
C GLN A 131 8.09 -15.74 3.38
N PHE A 132 7.71 -14.82 2.49
CA PHE A 132 7.83 -13.39 2.75
C PHE A 132 6.68 -12.88 3.62
N PHE A 133 5.45 -13.16 3.22
CA PHE A 133 4.21 -12.72 3.88
C PHE A 133 3.54 -13.86 4.63
N SER A 134 4.25 -14.44 5.60
CA SER A 134 3.68 -15.47 6.45
C SER A 134 2.67 -14.88 7.43
N GLY A 135 1.53 -15.55 7.62
CA GLY A 135 0.60 -15.24 8.71
C GLY A 135 -0.44 -14.15 8.41
N LEU A 136 -0.89 -14.04 7.16
CA LEU A 136 -2.06 -13.23 6.81
C LEU A 136 -3.37 -14.06 6.91
N PRO A 137 -4.47 -13.49 7.43
CA PRO A 137 -4.57 -12.12 7.95
C PRO A 137 -3.90 -11.97 9.33
N TRP A 138 -3.47 -10.75 9.67
CA TRP A 138 -2.90 -10.45 10.99
C TRP A 138 -3.49 -9.18 11.62
N ILE A 139 -3.28 -9.03 12.93
CA ILE A 139 -3.66 -7.86 13.72
C ILE A 139 -2.42 -7.31 14.43
N ARG A 140 -2.28 -5.99 14.48
CA ARG A 140 -1.27 -5.27 15.25
C ARG A 140 -1.93 -4.17 16.07
N HIS A 141 -1.48 -4.07 17.30
CA HIS A 141 -1.94 -3.10 18.27
C HIS A 141 -0.82 -2.10 18.54
N ILE A 142 -1.13 -0.82 18.41
CA ILE A 142 -0.19 0.29 18.60
C ILE A 142 -0.77 1.16 19.72
N PRO A 143 -0.14 1.18 20.90
CA PRO A 143 -0.55 2.06 21.99
C PRO A 143 -0.48 3.53 21.55
N LEU A 144 -1.53 4.30 21.83
CA LEU A 144 -1.60 5.74 21.59
C LEU A 144 -1.55 6.56 22.89
N GLY A 145 -1.41 5.88 24.03
CA GLY A 145 -1.52 6.42 25.38
C GLY A 145 -2.03 5.35 26.34
N PRO A 146 -2.36 5.71 27.60
CA PRO A 146 -2.81 4.76 28.63
C PRO A 146 -4.10 4.02 28.27
N ASP A 147 -5.07 4.73 27.69
CA ASP A 147 -6.43 4.23 27.46
C ASP A 147 -6.84 4.20 25.98
N ARG A 148 -5.86 4.29 25.07
CA ARG A 148 -6.11 4.40 23.62
C ARG A 148 -5.17 3.51 22.83
N ILE A 149 -5.73 2.93 21.77
CA ILE A 149 -5.03 1.98 20.92
C ILE A 149 -5.47 2.16 19.48
N LEU A 150 -4.50 2.12 18.58
CA LEU A 150 -4.73 1.91 17.16
C LEU A 150 -4.59 0.42 16.86
N THR A 151 -5.63 -0.17 16.28
CA THR A 151 -5.60 -1.53 15.77
C THR A 151 -5.51 -1.50 14.25
N ILE A 152 -4.41 -2.02 13.71
CA ILE A 152 -4.24 -2.26 12.28
C ILE A 152 -4.51 -3.74 12.04
N ALA A 153 -5.53 -4.04 11.25
CA ALA A 153 -5.78 -5.38 10.74
C ALA A 153 -5.40 -5.42 9.26
N ALA A 154 -4.77 -6.50 8.83
CA ALA A 154 -4.24 -6.61 7.48
C ALA A 154 -4.72 -7.89 6.81
N ILE A 155 -5.02 -7.79 5.51
CA ILE A 155 -5.47 -8.90 4.68
C ILE A 155 -4.67 -8.98 3.39
N ASP A 156 -4.51 -10.19 2.87
CA ASP A 156 -4.09 -10.39 1.49
C ASP A 156 -5.31 -10.24 0.56
N SER A 157 -5.44 -9.07 -0.07
CA SER A 157 -6.57 -8.80 -0.96
C SER A 157 -6.52 -9.58 -2.30
N ASP A 158 -5.52 -10.43 -2.52
CA ASP A 158 -5.35 -11.25 -3.72
C ASP A 158 -5.40 -12.76 -3.42
N ALA A 159 -5.61 -13.14 -2.15
CA ALA A 159 -5.51 -14.51 -1.64
C ALA A 159 -6.39 -15.54 -2.35
N ASP A 160 -7.61 -15.16 -2.74
CA ASP A 160 -8.58 -16.07 -3.37
C ASP A 160 -8.52 -16.03 -4.90
N VAL A 161 -7.63 -15.23 -5.50
CA VAL A 161 -7.57 -15.04 -6.96
C VAL A 161 -6.97 -16.29 -7.62
N PRO A 162 -7.75 -17.03 -8.45
CA PRO A 162 -7.23 -18.24 -9.07
C PRO A 162 -6.11 -17.92 -10.07
N PRO A 163 -5.03 -18.73 -10.12
CA PRO A 163 -3.83 -18.40 -10.91
C PRO A 163 -4.04 -18.28 -12.43
N TRP A 164 -5.10 -18.88 -12.95
CA TRP A 164 -5.49 -18.87 -14.37
C TRP A 164 -6.91 -18.32 -14.54
N SER A 165 -7.15 -17.11 -14.03
CA SER A 165 -8.47 -16.46 -14.08
C SER A 165 -8.43 -15.09 -14.75
N ASN A 166 -9.60 -14.62 -15.16
CA ASN A 166 -9.77 -13.23 -15.60
C ASN A 166 -9.45 -12.25 -14.46
N ALA A 167 -9.77 -12.58 -13.21
CA ALA A 167 -9.42 -11.75 -12.06
C ALA A 167 -7.89 -11.54 -11.99
N ARG A 168 -7.10 -12.62 -12.16
CA ARG A 168 -5.64 -12.55 -12.26
C ARG A 168 -5.17 -11.68 -13.42
N ALA A 169 -5.74 -11.87 -14.62
CA ALA A 169 -5.38 -11.11 -15.81
C ALA A 169 -5.63 -9.59 -15.68
N TRP A 170 -6.68 -9.22 -14.96
CA TRP A 170 -7.14 -7.84 -14.81
C TRP A 170 -6.72 -7.19 -13.49
N GLY A 171 -5.90 -7.88 -12.68
CA GLY A 171 -5.47 -7.43 -11.36
C GLY A 171 -6.66 -7.14 -10.44
N ARG A 172 -7.61 -8.06 -10.34
CA ARG A 172 -8.79 -7.87 -9.48
C ARG A 172 -8.64 -8.62 -8.18
N GLY A 173 -8.87 -7.91 -7.07
CA GLY A 173 -8.80 -8.51 -5.74
C GLY A 173 -9.96 -9.48 -5.45
N HIS A 174 -9.62 -10.60 -4.80
CA HIS A 174 -10.55 -11.61 -4.29
C HIS A 174 -10.00 -12.11 -2.94
N PHE A 175 -10.77 -11.94 -1.86
CA PHE A 175 -10.27 -12.08 -0.49
C PHE A 175 -11.37 -12.38 0.56
N GLN A 176 -12.42 -13.09 0.17
CA GLN A 176 -13.49 -13.47 1.10
C GLN A 176 -12.97 -14.38 2.22
N SER A 177 -12.04 -15.30 1.90
CA SER A 177 -11.43 -16.18 2.90
C SER A 177 -10.65 -15.40 3.97
N GLN A 178 -9.97 -14.32 3.56
CA GLN A 178 -9.19 -13.46 4.45
C GLN A 178 -10.08 -12.66 5.40
N LEU A 179 -11.22 -12.14 4.92
CA LEU A 179 -12.20 -11.50 5.81
C LEU A 179 -12.81 -12.51 6.79
N ALA A 180 -13.14 -13.72 6.33
CA ALA A 180 -13.68 -14.75 7.21
C ALA A 180 -12.67 -15.19 8.28
N ALA A 181 -11.40 -15.35 7.92
CA ALA A 181 -10.34 -15.64 8.88
C ALA A 181 -10.12 -14.48 9.86
N LEU A 182 -10.13 -13.24 9.38
CA LEU A 182 -9.96 -12.05 10.23
C LEU A 182 -11.15 -11.85 11.17
N ASP A 183 -12.37 -12.19 10.76
CA ASP A 183 -13.60 -12.15 11.59
C ASP A 183 -13.43 -12.99 12.87
N VAL A 184 -12.74 -14.12 12.77
CA VAL A 184 -12.43 -15.01 13.90
C VAL A 184 -11.32 -14.45 14.80
N LEU A 185 -10.33 -13.76 14.21
CA LEU A 185 -9.18 -13.23 14.94
C LEU A 185 -9.47 -11.92 15.69
N LEU A 186 -10.45 -11.14 15.22
CA LEU A 186 -10.70 -9.81 15.76
C LEU A 186 -11.32 -9.87 17.16
N PRO A 187 -10.67 -9.25 18.17
CA PRO A 187 -11.29 -9.14 19.48
C PRO A 187 -12.48 -8.17 19.42
N ARG A 188 -13.31 -8.19 20.46
CA ARG A 188 -14.32 -7.15 20.67
C ARG A 188 -13.64 -5.77 20.70
N ARG A 189 -14.28 -4.79 20.06
CA ARG A 189 -13.78 -3.41 20.05
C ARG A 189 -13.69 -2.84 21.46
N LEU A 190 -12.53 -2.27 21.80
CA LEU A 190 -12.31 -1.58 23.07
C LEU A 190 -12.81 -0.12 23.00
N PRO A 191 -13.21 0.48 24.13
CA PRO A 191 -13.45 1.92 24.20
C PRO A 191 -12.20 2.70 23.76
N GLY A 192 -12.38 3.74 22.95
CA GLY A 192 -11.26 4.56 22.44
C GLY A 192 -10.37 3.88 21.40
N GLU A 193 -10.71 2.68 20.92
CA GLU A 193 -9.98 1.99 19.85
C GLU A 193 -10.30 2.58 18.47
N VAL A 194 -9.23 2.93 17.73
CA VAL A 194 -9.30 3.26 16.30
C VAL A 194 -8.91 2.02 15.49
N ARG A 195 -9.72 1.65 14.50
CA ARG A 195 -9.48 0.47 13.65
C ARG A 195 -9.20 0.86 12.20
N VAL A 196 -8.07 0.38 11.70
CA VAL A 196 -7.58 0.55 10.33
C VAL A 196 -7.50 -0.81 9.64
N LEU A 197 -8.07 -0.91 8.45
CA LEU A 197 -7.89 -2.06 7.57
C LEU A 197 -6.79 -1.75 6.54
N LEU A 198 -5.78 -2.60 6.48
CA LEU A 198 -4.71 -2.55 5.47
C LEU A 198 -4.97 -3.63 4.40
N MET A 199 -5.15 -3.20 3.15
CA MET A 199 -5.40 -4.08 2.01
C MET A 199 -4.85 -3.45 0.73
N HIS A 200 -4.46 -4.23 -0.28
CA HIS A 200 -3.84 -3.64 -1.48
C HIS A 200 -4.86 -3.06 -2.46
N HIS A 201 -5.89 -3.84 -2.82
CA HIS A 201 -6.90 -3.41 -3.79
C HIS A 201 -7.86 -2.36 -3.21
N SER A 202 -8.17 -1.33 -4.00
CA SER A 202 -9.01 -0.19 -3.60
C SER A 202 -10.51 -0.47 -3.72
N PRO A 203 -11.30 -0.38 -2.63
CA PRO A 203 -12.75 -0.53 -2.69
C PRO A 203 -13.45 0.56 -3.52
N SER A 204 -12.98 1.81 -3.49
CA SER A 204 -13.59 2.90 -4.27
C SER A 204 -13.43 2.75 -5.78
N VAL A 205 -12.55 1.85 -6.25
CA VAL A 205 -12.33 1.61 -7.67
C VAL A 205 -13.38 0.62 -8.16
N ASP A 206 -14.46 1.16 -8.73
CA ASP A 206 -15.50 0.39 -9.41
C ASP A 206 -15.24 0.30 -10.92
N LYS A 207 -14.12 -0.34 -11.26
CA LYS A 207 -13.75 -0.64 -12.65
C LYS A 207 -13.65 -2.13 -12.85
N TYR A 208 -13.90 -2.55 -14.09
CA TYR A 208 -13.71 -3.94 -14.48
C TYR A 208 -12.25 -4.39 -14.30
N HIS A 209 -11.29 -3.52 -14.59
CA HIS A 209 -9.85 -3.72 -14.34
C HIS A 209 -9.42 -3.02 -13.05
N LEU A 210 -8.46 -3.60 -12.33
CA LEU A 210 -7.86 -3.03 -11.11
C LEU A 210 -8.84 -2.78 -9.94
N GLY A 211 -10.02 -3.39 -9.99
CA GLY A 211 -11.03 -3.30 -8.95
C GLY A 211 -11.04 -4.54 -8.04
N ILE A 212 -12.14 -4.72 -7.30
CA ILE A 212 -12.39 -5.94 -6.52
C ILE A 212 -13.54 -6.74 -7.13
N VAL A 213 -13.58 -8.05 -6.89
CA VAL A 213 -14.71 -8.89 -7.31
C VAL A 213 -15.95 -8.60 -6.47
N ARG A 214 -17.15 -8.79 -7.06
CA ARG A 214 -18.44 -8.45 -6.42
C ARG A 214 -18.63 -9.13 -5.06
N GLY A 215 -18.23 -10.41 -4.94
CA GLY A 215 -18.33 -11.16 -3.69
C GLY A 215 -17.49 -10.56 -2.56
N SER A 216 -16.24 -10.18 -2.85
CA SER A 216 -15.37 -9.51 -1.88
C SER A 216 -15.85 -8.11 -1.52
N ARG A 217 -16.39 -7.35 -2.48
CA ARG A 217 -17.01 -6.04 -2.22
C ARG A 217 -18.16 -6.17 -1.22
N ALA A 218 -19.12 -7.05 -1.50
CA ALA A 218 -20.27 -7.27 -0.62
C ALA A 218 -19.84 -7.78 0.77
N ALA A 219 -18.85 -8.68 0.84
CA ALA A 219 -18.32 -9.13 2.11
C ALA A 219 -17.67 -7.99 2.92
N LEU A 220 -16.91 -7.10 2.25
CA LEU A 220 -16.26 -5.96 2.87
C LEU A 220 -17.26 -4.93 3.40
N GLU A 221 -18.30 -4.61 2.63
CA GLU A 221 -19.38 -3.69 3.03
C GLU A 221 -20.09 -4.13 4.31
N VAL A 222 -20.22 -5.44 4.52
CA VAL A 222 -20.79 -6.02 5.74
C VAL A 222 -19.77 -6.09 6.88
N PHE A 223 -18.51 -6.39 6.56
CA PHE A 223 -17.44 -6.60 7.52
C PHE A 223 -17.01 -5.31 8.25
N LEU A 224 -16.85 -4.22 7.50
CA LEU A 224 -16.36 -2.94 8.03
C LEU A 224 -17.22 -2.38 9.19
N PRO A 225 -18.55 -2.21 9.04
CA PRO A 225 -19.36 -1.63 10.11
C PRO A 225 -19.53 -2.60 11.28
N ARG A 226 -19.59 -3.92 11.02
CA ARG A 226 -19.67 -4.94 12.06
C ARG A 226 -18.49 -4.86 13.04
N HIS A 227 -17.29 -4.65 12.50
CA HIS A 227 -16.06 -4.60 13.29
C HIS A 227 -15.60 -3.19 13.64
N GLY A 228 -16.36 -2.15 13.25
CA GLY A 228 -16.06 -0.76 13.58
C GLY A 228 -14.79 -0.23 12.95
N PHE A 229 -14.39 -0.73 11.77
CA PHE A 229 -13.32 -0.12 10.99
C PHE A 229 -13.76 1.25 10.50
N ARG A 230 -12.87 2.25 10.61
CA ARG A 230 -13.14 3.63 10.18
C ARG A 230 -12.19 4.09 9.08
N ILE A 231 -11.09 3.39 8.86
CA ILE A 231 -10.05 3.75 7.90
C ILE A 231 -9.64 2.52 7.08
N ILE A 232 -9.42 2.69 5.79
CA ILE A 232 -8.83 1.70 4.88
C ILE A 232 -7.58 2.31 4.25
N LEU A 233 -6.44 1.64 4.35
CA LEU A 233 -5.20 2.01 3.67
C LEU A 233 -4.95 1.04 2.52
N CYS A 234 -4.77 1.56 1.30
CA CYS A 234 -4.60 0.75 0.09
C CYS A 234 -3.69 1.35 -0.99
N GLY A 235 -3.50 0.63 -2.10
CA GLY A 235 -2.61 0.99 -3.22
C GLY A 235 -3.20 0.65 -4.60
N HIS A 236 -2.44 -0.10 -5.40
CA HIS A 236 -2.87 -0.88 -6.58
C HIS A 236 -3.15 -0.11 -7.88
N VAL A 237 -3.77 1.07 -7.82
CA VAL A 237 -4.10 1.84 -9.05
C VAL A 237 -3.07 2.91 -9.39
N HIS A 238 -1.97 2.95 -8.64
CA HIS A 238 -0.83 3.85 -8.83
C HIS A 238 -1.21 5.33 -8.79
N ARG A 239 -2.34 5.67 -8.16
CA ARG A 239 -2.83 7.05 -8.01
C ARG A 239 -3.30 7.29 -6.60
N ALA A 240 -2.71 8.29 -5.97
CA ALA A 240 -3.15 8.74 -4.67
C ALA A 240 -4.61 9.22 -4.71
N GLY A 241 -5.36 8.97 -3.65
CA GLY A 241 -6.75 9.41 -3.52
C GLY A 241 -7.30 9.21 -2.11
N GLY A 242 -8.26 10.05 -1.74
CA GLY A 242 -9.07 9.87 -0.54
C GLY A 242 -10.53 9.70 -0.93
N HIS A 243 -11.24 8.76 -0.31
CA HIS A 243 -12.66 8.56 -0.53
C HIS A 243 -13.38 8.30 0.78
N LEU A 244 -14.38 9.12 1.10
CA LEU A 244 -15.22 8.95 2.27
C LEU A 244 -16.51 8.27 1.84
N GLN A 245 -16.77 7.09 2.37
CA GLN A 245 -17.98 6.31 2.08
C GLN A 245 -18.84 6.17 3.32
N ALA A 246 -20.16 6.26 3.15
CA ALA A 246 -21.10 5.89 4.18
C ALA A 246 -21.05 4.36 4.40
N CYS A 247 -21.02 3.92 5.65
CA CYS A 247 -20.86 2.52 6.01
C CYS A 247 -21.58 2.23 7.33
N GLY A 248 -22.71 1.54 7.26
CA GLY A 248 -23.59 1.32 8.40
C GLY A 248 -24.03 2.64 9.04
N HIS A 249 -23.72 2.84 10.31
CA HIS A 249 -24.08 4.05 11.08
C HIS A 249 -23.00 5.15 11.05
N GLY A 250 -21.95 5.01 10.24
CA GLY A 250 -20.84 5.95 10.21
C GLY A 250 -20.24 6.13 8.83
N GLN A 251 -19.04 6.70 8.81
CA GLN A 251 -18.25 6.89 7.61
C GLN A 251 -16.93 6.12 7.72
N VAL A 252 -16.50 5.54 6.60
CA VAL A 252 -15.19 4.93 6.46
C VAL A 252 -14.38 5.77 5.47
N LEU A 253 -13.18 6.16 5.88
CA LEU A 253 -12.23 6.85 5.03
C LEU A 253 -11.31 5.82 4.37
N GLU A 254 -11.40 5.69 3.05
CA GLU A 254 -10.38 5.03 2.25
C GLU A 254 -9.29 6.04 1.87
N VAL A 255 -8.04 5.67 2.11
CA VAL A 255 -6.87 6.40 1.63
C VAL A 255 -6.03 5.45 0.78
N ARG A 256 -5.83 5.87 -0.46
CA ARG A 256 -5.09 5.11 -1.47
C ARG A 256 -3.79 5.81 -1.75
N CYS A 257 -2.67 5.10 -1.59
CA CYS A 257 -1.36 5.56 -2.01
C CYS A 257 -1.19 5.29 -3.51
N GLY A 258 -0.51 6.19 -4.21
CA GLY A 258 0.02 5.87 -5.54
C GLY A 258 1.32 5.07 -5.42
N SER A 259 1.97 4.80 -6.55
CA SER A 259 3.28 4.15 -6.51
C SER A 259 4.31 5.07 -5.89
N THR A 260 5.13 4.52 -5.00
CA THR A 260 6.11 5.34 -4.28
C THR A 260 7.41 5.46 -5.04
N THR A 261 7.88 4.39 -5.68
CA THR A 261 9.23 4.41 -6.28
C THR A 261 9.27 3.88 -7.70
N GLN A 262 8.13 3.64 -8.33
CA GLN A 262 8.07 3.13 -9.70
C GLN A 262 8.77 4.07 -10.69
N ARG A 263 9.36 3.53 -11.76
CA ARG A 263 9.80 4.37 -12.89
C ARG A 263 8.61 5.12 -13.49
N ASP A 264 8.71 6.44 -13.46
CA ASP A 264 7.73 7.38 -13.97
C ASP A 264 8.09 7.90 -15.38
N CYS A 265 9.21 7.44 -15.94
CA CYS A 265 9.69 7.71 -17.29
C CYS A 265 10.41 6.47 -17.86
N ILE A 266 10.38 6.33 -19.19
CA ILE A 266 11.10 5.27 -19.91
C ILE A 266 12.07 5.91 -20.90
N PRO A 267 13.32 5.43 -20.99
CA PRO A 267 14.22 5.85 -22.06
C PRO A 267 13.76 5.24 -23.39
N GLU A 268 13.31 6.09 -24.32
CA GLU A 268 13.09 5.76 -25.73
C GLU A 268 14.08 6.57 -26.57
N ASP A 269 14.96 5.91 -27.33
CA ASP A 269 15.97 6.55 -28.21
C ASP A 269 16.84 7.62 -27.51
N GLY A 270 17.16 7.39 -26.23
CA GLY A 270 17.94 8.33 -25.41
C GLY A 270 17.13 9.47 -24.79
N VAL A 271 15.82 9.56 -25.07
CA VAL A 271 14.90 10.54 -24.49
C VAL A 271 14.03 9.88 -23.41
N HIS A 272 13.89 10.54 -22.26
CA HIS A 272 13.02 10.06 -21.20
C HIS A 272 11.58 10.52 -21.46
N VAL A 273 10.70 9.60 -21.81
CA VAL A 273 9.31 9.93 -22.14
C VAL A 273 8.35 9.51 -21.01
N ARG A 274 7.47 10.43 -20.61
CA ARG A 274 6.38 10.19 -19.65
C ARG A 274 5.07 9.92 -20.38
N HIS A 275 4.77 8.67 -20.73
CA HIS A 275 3.50 8.32 -21.37
C HIS A 275 2.37 8.11 -20.36
N GLY A 276 1.88 9.18 -19.72
CA GLY A 276 0.74 9.11 -18.81
C GLY A 276 0.95 8.20 -17.59
N ILE A 277 2.22 7.95 -17.24
CA ILE A 277 2.60 7.28 -16.00
C ILE A 277 2.37 8.27 -14.86
N PRO A 278 1.61 7.88 -13.81
CA PRO A 278 1.44 8.74 -12.64
C PRO A 278 2.78 9.10 -12.00
N GLN A 279 2.86 10.32 -11.48
CA GLN A 279 3.98 10.73 -10.65
C GLN A 279 4.01 9.90 -9.37
N ASN A 280 5.20 9.57 -8.89
CA ASN A 280 5.35 8.86 -7.63
C ASN A 280 4.82 9.67 -6.45
N THR A 281 4.20 8.99 -5.50
CA THR A 281 3.59 9.59 -4.31
C THR A 281 3.85 8.75 -3.06
N LEU A 282 3.83 9.42 -1.91
CA LEU A 282 3.67 8.81 -0.61
C LEU A 282 2.63 9.60 0.19
N ILE A 283 2.11 9.01 1.26
CA ILE A 283 1.13 9.65 2.11
C ILE A 283 1.64 9.65 3.54
N VAL A 284 1.50 10.79 4.23
CA VAL A 284 1.77 10.88 5.67
C VAL A 284 0.43 10.99 6.38
N HIS A 285 0.15 10.02 7.25
CA HIS A 285 -1.02 10.07 8.12
C HIS A 285 -0.61 10.56 9.50
N ARG A 286 -1.44 11.42 10.08
CA ARG A 286 -1.30 11.88 11.45
C ARG A 286 -2.61 11.65 12.18
N LEU A 287 -2.51 10.96 13.32
CA LEU A 287 -3.59 10.84 14.28
C LEU A 287 -3.37 11.88 15.36
N GLU A 288 -4.28 12.84 15.43
CA GLU A 288 -4.20 14.01 16.29
C GLU A 288 -5.39 14.06 17.25
N GLN A 289 -5.19 14.67 18.41
CA GLN A 289 -6.21 14.89 19.44
C GLN A 289 -6.29 16.37 19.78
N ASP A 290 -7.49 16.94 19.72
CA ASP A 290 -7.72 18.32 20.16
C ASP A 290 -7.89 18.43 21.69
N ASP A 291 -7.98 19.67 22.18
CA ASP A 291 -8.17 19.97 23.61
C ASP A 291 -9.49 19.40 24.17
N ALA A 292 -10.49 19.12 23.32
CA ALA A 292 -11.77 18.49 23.70
C ALA A 292 -11.69 16.95 23.70
N GLY A 293 -10.55 16.38 23.31
CA GLY A 293 -10.32 14.95 23.22
C GLY A 293 -10.78 14.28 21.92
N THR A 294 -11.25 15.06 20.95
CA THR A 294 -11.68 14.59 19.63
C THR A 294 -10.49 14.07 18.86
N LEU A 295 -10.61 12.85 18.32
CA LEU A 295 -9.62 12.25 17.44
C LEU A 295 -9.86 12.65 15.98
N THR A 296 -8.77 13.02 15.31
CA THR A 296 -8.74 13.38 13.89
C THR A 296 -7.64 12.58 13.20
N TRP A 297 -8.01 11.88 12.12
CA TRP A 297 -7.06 11.29 11.20
C TRP A 297 -6.91 12.18 9.98
N ARG A 298 -5.73 12.77 9.81
CA ARG A 298 -5.37 13.60 8.66
C ARG A 298 -4.40 12.85 7.78
N SER A 299 -4.64 12.87 6.47
CA SER A 299 -3.75 12.27 5.46
C SER A 299 -3.25 13.35 4.52
N GLU A 300 -1.94 13.51 4.41
CA GLU A 300 -1.29 14.50 3.54
C GLU A 300 -0.58 13.80 2.39
N LEU A 301 -0.79 14.31 1.18
CA LEU A 301 -0.16 13.79 -0.01
C LEU A 301 1.20 14.43 -0.22
N TYR A 302 2.21 13.64 -0.54
CA TYR A 302 3.49 14.11 -1.05
C TYR A 302 3.74 13.55 -2.44
N ARG A 303 4.30 14.37 -3.33
CA ARG A 303 4.60 14.02 -4.72
C ARG A 303 6.09 14.12 -4.96
N HIS A 304 6.64 13.16 -5.71
CA HIS A 304 8.05 13.15 -6.05
C HIS A 304 8.38 14.22 -7.11
N GLY A 305 9.03 15.30 -6.70
CA GLY A 305 9.50 16.40 -7.53
C GLY A 305 11.02 16.42 -7.68
N LEU A 306 11.56 17.56 -8.14
CA LEU A 306 12.99 17.75 -8.35
C LEU A 306 13.80 17.75 -7.04
N LYS A 307 13.17 18.09 -5.93
CA LYS A 307 13.78 18.19 -4.60
C LYS A 307 13.44 17.00 -3.68
N GLY A 308 12.97 15.90 -4.27
CA GLY A 308 12.43 14.75 -3.54
C GLY A 308 10.92 14.85 -3.32
N PHE A 309 10.40 14.28 -2.22
CA PHE A 309 8.96 14.28 -1.94
C PHE A 309 8.51 15.61 -1.33
N GLU A 310 7.69 16.35 -2.08
CA GLU A 310 7.18 17.67 -1.72
C GLU A 310 5.70 17.60 -1.36
N PRO A 311 5.23 18.39 -0.37
CA PRO A 311 3.83 18.39 0.04
C PRO A 311 2.93 18.86 -1.11
N ALA A 312 1.84 18.13 -1.34
CA ALA A 312 0.83 18.42 -2.34
C ALA A 312 -0.56 18.72 -1.73
N GLY A 313 -0.59 18.95 -0.42
CA GLY A 313 -1.79 19.32 0.35
C GLY A 313 -2.45 18.16 1.09
N THR A 314 -3.48 18.49 1.86
CA THR A 314 -4.32 17.51 2.55
C THR A 314 -5.10 16.68 1.54
N LEU A 315 -4.94 15.36 1.62
CA LEU A 315 -5.63 14.41 0.75
C LEU A 315 -7.00 14.05 1.30
N ALA A 316 -7.08 13.82 2.61
CA ALA A 316 -8.31 13.47 3.30
C ALA A 316 -8.22 13.71 4.80
N GLU A 317 -9.36 13.91 5.44
CA GLU A 317 -9.49 14.04 6.88
C GLU A 317 -10.75 13.33 7.38
N LEU A 318 -10.66 12.67 8.53
CA LEU A 318 -11.79 12.09 9.23
C LEU A 318 -11.72 12.45 10.71
N THR A 319 -12.74 13.13 11.21
CA THR A 319 -12.88 13.53 12.62
C THR A 319 -13.84 12.59 13.35
N LYS A 320 -13.78 12.57 14.69
CA LYS A 320 -14.68 11.77 15.56
C LYS A 320 -14.55 10.26 15.32
N LEU A 321 -13.33 9.74 15.48
CA LEU A 321 -12.99 8.30 15.38
C LEU A 321 -13.44 7.47 16.59
#